data_AF-A0AAU3KSY4-F1
#
_entry.id   AF-A0AAU3KSY4-F1
#
_cell.length_a   1.000
_cell.length_b   1.000
_cell.length_c   1.000
_cell.angle_alpha   90.00
_cell.angle_beta   90.00
_cell.angle_gamma   90.00
#
_symmetry.space_group_name_H-M   'P 1'
#
loop_
_entity.id
_entity.type
_entity.pdbx_description
1 polymer ?
#
loop_
_entity_poly.entity_id
_entity_poly.type
_entity_poly.pdbx_seq_one_letter_code
_entity_poly.pdbx_strand_id
1 'polypeptide(L)' 'MFEPLKVGTWAMVDGRCPMRSIVNDNDDVTLVFGTGSDEFEFALDAAALQKLLALGTRALAEMNTRSDPAGR' A
#
# COMPACT_ATOMS: atom_id res chain seq x y z
N MET A 1 6.65 19.95 6.63
CA MET A 1 6.88 19.11 7.82
C MET A 1 5.93 17.94 7.70
N PHE A 2 6.43 16.72 7.52
CA PHE A 2 5.57 15.54 7.44
C PHE A 2 5.23 15.09 8.85
N GLU A 3 3.96 14.78 9.10
CA GLU A 3 3.51 14.23 10.39
C GLU A 3 3.57 12.70 10.32
N PRO A 4 4.27 12.02 11.25
CA PRO A 4 4.21 10.57 11.34
C PRO A 4 2.78 10.09 11.53
N LEU A 5 2.39 9.03 10.82
CA LEU A 5 1.11 8.37 11.05
C LEU A 5 1.02 7.95 12.52
N LYS A 6 -0.04 8.38 13.20
CA LYS A 6 -0.26 8.02 14.60
C LYS A 6 -0.64 6.55 14.71
N VAL A 7 -0.11 5.86 15.71
CA VAL A 7 -0.50 4.49 16.03
C VAL A 7 -2.01 4.43 16.24
N GLY A 8 -2.69 3.56 15.49
CA GLY A 8 -4.16 3.42 15.53
C GLY A 8 -4.92 4.27 14.49
N THR A 9 -4.23 5.08 13.68
CA THR A 9 -4.85 5.75 12.52
C THR A 9 -4.87 4.82 11.31
N TRP A 10 -5.95 4.83 10.55
CA TRP A 10 -6.10 4.05 9.31
C TRP A 10 -6.50 4.95 8.15
N ALA A 11 -6.05 4.59 6.95
CA ALA A 11 -6.46 5.18 5.68
C ALA A 11 -7.09 4.09 4.80
N MET A 12 -8.08 4.45 4.01
CA MET A 12 -8.63 3.59 2.97
C MET A 12 -8.15 4.08 1.62
N VAL A 13 -7.56 3.17 0.84
CA VAL A 13 -7.10 3.43 -0.51
C VAL A 13 -8.03 2.70 -1.46
N ASP A 14 -8.64 3.43 -2.40
CA ASP A 14 -9.42 2.84 -3.48
C ASP A 14 -8.68 2.94 -4.82
N GLY A 15 -9.26 2.33 -5.87
CA GLY A 15 -8.65 2.28 -7.20
C GLY A 15 -8.50 3.63 -7.91
N ARG A 16 -8.97 4.74 -7.33
CA ARG A 16 -8.81 6.10 -7.86
C ARG A 16 -7.63 6.83 -7.23
N CYS A 17 -7.05 6.30 -6.15
CA CYS A 17 -5.90 6.90 -5.49
C CYS A 17 -4.64 6.76 -6.36
N PRO A 18 -3.98 7.86 -6.76
CA PRO A 18 -2.70 7.80 -7.45
C PRO A 18 -1.63 7.16 -6.54
N MET A 19 -0.81 6.28 -7.11
CA MET A 19 0.27 5.61 -6.38
C MET A 19 1.56 5.69 -7.18
N ARG A 20 2.68 5.92 -6.49
CA ARG A 20 4.02 5.94 -7.08
C ARG A 20 5.06 5.41 -6.09
N SER A 21 6.17 4.90 -6.60
CA SER A 21 7.33 4.53 -5.79
C SER A 21 8.47 5.52 -5.98
N ILE A 22 9.25 5.72 -4.92
CA ILE A 22 10.57 6.37 -4.96
C ILE A 22 11.57 5.34 -4.44
N VAL A 23 12.56 4.98 -5.26
CA VAL A 23 13.71 4.17 -4.81
C VAL A 23 14.72 5.13 -4.22
N ASN A 24 15.04 4.95 -2.94
CA ASN A 24 15.99 5.80 -2.22
C ASN A 24 17.38 5.17 -2.26
N ASP A 25 18.42 5.99 -2.08
CA ASP A 25 19.81 5.53 -2.05
C ASP A 25 20.20 4.76 -0.76
N ASN A 26 19.26 4.59 0.18
CA ASN A 26 19.47 3.93 1.48
C ASN A 26 18.91 2.49 1.52
N ASP A 27 18.85 1.81 0.38
CA ASP A 27 18.32 0.44 0.23
C ASP A 27 16.84 0.28 0.64
N ASP A 28 16.08 1.38 0.65
CA ASP A 28 14.65 1.39 0.91
C ASP A 28 13.85 1.97 -0.27
N VAL A 29 12.57 1.59 -0.33
CA VAL A 29 11.59 2.17 -1.24
C VAL A 29 10.53 2.90 -0.45
N THR A 30 10.14 4.09 -0.91
CA THR A 30 8.97 4.79 -0.41
C THR A 30 7.81 4.58 -1.36
N LEU A 31 6.73 3.97 -0.88
CA LEU A 31 5.44 3.94 -1.57
C LEU A 31 4.64 5.18 -1.16
N VAL A 32 4.24 5.99 -2.13
CA VAL A 32 3.47 7.21 -1.92
C VAL A 32 2.06 7.04 -2.48
N PHE A 33 1.08 7.47 -1.68
CA PHE A 33 -0.35 7.40 -1.99
C PHE A 33 -0.93 8.81 -2.01
N GLY A 34 -1.68 9.16 -3.05
CA GLY A 34 -2.26 10.48 -3.24
C GLY A 34 -1.39 11.42 -4.08
N THR A 35 -1.78 12.70 -4.11
CA THR A 35 -1.04 13.78 -4.79
C THR A 35 -1.12 15.06 -3.99
N GLY A 36 0.00 15.78 -3.85
CA GLY A 36 0.00 17.13 -3.27
C GLY A 36 -0.13 17.12 -1.75
N SER A 37 -1.15 17.79 -1.20
CA SER A 37 -1.28 18.02 0.25
C SER A 37 -1.76 16.82 1.06
N ASP A 38 -2.36 15.83 0.40
CA ASP A 38 -3.03 14.70 1.06
C ASP A 38 -2.22 13.40 0.90
N GLU A 39 -0.93 13.53 0.61
CA GLU A 39 -0.03 12.38 0.46
C GLU A 39 0.26 11.71 1.81
N PHE A 40 0.28 10.39 1.80
CA PHE A 40 0.87 9.60 2.88
C PHE A 40 1.77 8.52 2.30
N GLU A 41 2.73 8.07 3.11
CA GLU A 41 3.89 7.32 2.61
C GLU A 41 4.23 6.13 3.51
N PHE A 42 4.75 5.07 2.90
CA PHE A 42 5.40 3.96 3.59
C PHE A 42 6.82 3.77 3.06
N ALA A 43 7.81 4.00 3.91
CA ALA A 43 9.18 3.59 3.66
C ALA A 43 9.38 2.12 4.07
N LEU A 44 9.92 1.32 3.16
CA LEU A 44 10.05 -0.14 3.29
C LEU A 44 11.43 -0.56 2.81
N ASP A 45 12.13 -1.33 3.63
CA ASP A 45 13.28 -2.10 3.13
C ASP A 45 12.83 -3.21 2.16
N ALA A 46 13.79 -3.84 1.49
CA ALA A 46 13.52 -4.91 0.53
C ALA A 46 12.74 -6.10 1.13
N ALA A 47 13.03 -6.49 2.37
CA ALA A 47 12.38 -7.63 3.02
C ALA A 47 10.93 -7.31 3.43
N ALA A 48 10.68 -6.09 3.90
CA ALA A 48 9.36 -5.58 4.22
C ALA A 48 8.49 -5.44 2.97
N LEU A 49 9.06 -4.91 1.87
CA LEU A 49 8.36 -4.82 0.59
C LEU A 49 7.97 -6.20 0.05
N GLN A 50 8.88 -7.18 0.08
CA GLN A 50 8.59 -8.55 -0.34
C GLN A 50 7.44 -9.16 0.46
N LYS A 51 7.43 -8.97 1.79
CA LYS A 51 6.34 -9.43 2.67
C LYS A 51 5.02 -8.75 2.35
N LEU A 52 5.04 -7.43 2.11
CA LEU A 52 3.84 -6.66 1.74
C LEU A 52 3.24 -7.17 0.44
N LEU A 53 4.06 -7.39 -0.58
CA LEU A 53 3.61 -7.90 -1.88
C LEU A 53 3.00 -9.29 -1.75
N ALA A 54 3.65 -10.21 -1.04
CA ALA A 54 3.12 -11.56 -0.81
C ALA A 54 1.78 -11.54 -0.07
N LEU A 55 1.65 -10.70 0.96
CA LEU A 55 0.40 -10.52 1.71
C LEU A 55 -0.69 -9.93 0.81
N GLY A 56 -0.37 -8.90 0.03
CA GLY A 56 -1.31 -8.24 -0.88
C GLY A 56 -1.83 -9.17 -1.97
N THR A 57 -0.95 -9.98 -2.59
CA THR A 57 -1.35 -10.98 -3.58
C THR A 57 -2.33 -12.00 -2.99
N ARG A 58 -2.04 -12.51 -1.78
CA ARG A 58 -2.95 -13.42 -1.09
C ARG A 58 -4.29 -12.76 -0.77
N ALA A 59 -4.27 -11.56 -0.21
CA ALA A 59 -5.48 -10.83 0.15
C ALA A 59 -6.35 -10.53 -1.08
N LEU A 60 -5.75 -10.16 -2.21
CA LEU A 60 -6.47 -9.95 -3.48
C LEU A 60 -7.12 -11.24 -3.98
N ALA A 61 -6.41 -12.37 -3.92
CA ALA A 61 -6.98 -13.66 -4.28
C ALA A 61 -8.20 -14.00 -3.39
N GLU A 62 -8.08 -13.81 -2.08
CA GLU A 62 -9.19 -14.00 -1.14
C GLU A 62 -10.37 -13.07 -1.45
N MET A 63 -10.13 -11.79 -1.76
CA MET A 63 -11.18 -10.85 -2.17
C MET A 63 -11.91 -11.33 -3.42
N ASN A 64 -11.19 -11.72 -4.47
CA ASN A 64 -11.80 -12.19 -5.71
C ASN A 64 -12.66 -13.44 -5.51
N THR A 65 -12.24 -14.38 -4.64
CA THR A 65 -13.05 -15.56 -4.32
C THR A 65 -14.32 -15.24 -3.53
N ARG A 66 -14.33 -14.14 -2.77
CA ARG A 66 -15.49 -13.68 -1.99
C ARG A 66 -16.42 -12.78 -2.81
N SER A 67 -15.86 -12.05 -3.76
CA SER A 67 -16.58 -11.19 -4.68
C SER A 67 -17.22 -11.95 -5.85
N ASP A 68 -16.99 -13.27 -5.94
CA ASP A 68 -17.67 -14.17 -6.87
C ASP A 68 -18.83 -14.89 -6.14
N PRO A 69 -20.08 -14.40 -6.18
CA PRO A 69 -21.21 -15.05 -5.54
C PRO A 69 -21.78 -16.17 -6.43
N ALA A 70 -21.18 -16.48 -7.59
CA ALA A 70 -21.76 -17.36 -8.58
C ALA A 70 -20.70 -18.12 -9.38
N GLY A 71 -20.27 -19.26 -8.84
CA GLY A 71 -20.07 -20.45 -9.67
C GLY A 71 -21.41 -20.91 -10.28
N ARG A 72 -21.96 -20.14 -11.22
CA ARG A 72 -23.01 -20.52 -12.17
C ARG A 72 -22.76 -19.87 -13.53
#